data_AF-A0A975RK80-F1
#
_entry.id   AF-A0A975RK80-F1
#
_cell.length_a   1.000
_cell.length_b   1.000
_cell.length_c   1.000
_cell.angle_alpha   90.00
_cell.angle_beta   90.00
_cell.angle_gamma   90.00
#
_symmetry.space_group_name_H-M   'P 1'
#
loop_
_entity.id
_entity.type
_entity.pdbx_description
1 polymer ?
#
loop_
_entity_poly.entity_id
_entity_poly.type
_entity_poly.pdbx_seq_one_letter_code
_entity_poly.pdbx_strand_id
1 'polypeptide(L)'
;MSGSLRWSWRKLRLISRWQVHRLRPGAEDGDLIDAFNLALALERLALDDQAEYWYRWVAETGDAEAACNLGLLLARTKRSNKALKVLGTAAKQGDSDAAFIAGEVCEETGDRVGAREWYELAARLGDADAAKWLKRNPPQDKKPATG
;
A
#
# COMPACT_ATOMS: atom_id res chain seq x y z
N MET A 1 32.08 13.28 -15.97
CA MET A 1 31.51 11.96 -16.34
C MET A 1 30.09 11.86 -15.78
N SER A 2 29.05 12.17 -16.57
CA SER A 2 27.65 12.19 -16.09
C SER A 2 26.66 11.71 -17.17
N GLY A 3 27.06 10.68 -17.94
CA GLY A 3 26.26 10.14 -19.05
C GLY A 3 25.47 8.85 -18.76
N SER A 4 25.75 8.11 -17.68
CA SER A 4 25.20 6.74 -17.53
C SER A 4 23.77 6.69 -16.97
N LEU A 5 23.38 7.63 -16.10
CA LEU A 5 22.06 7.64 -15.46
C LEU A 5 20.94 7.91 -16.48
N ARG A 6 21.12 8.88 -17.39
CA ARG A 6 20.09 9.27 -18.37
C ARG A 6 19.72 8.14 -19.35
N TRP A 7 20.65 7.23 -19.65
CA TRP A 7 20.39 6.04 -20.49
C TRP A 7 19.66 4.92 -19.74
N SER A 8 19.92 4.76 -18.44
CA SER A 8 19.25 3.77 -17.59
C SER A 8 17.75 4.05 -17.45
N TRP A 9 17.36 5.30 -17.17
CA TRP A 9 15.95 5.69 -17.03
C TRP A 9 15.15 5.61 -18.33
N ARG A 10 15.79 5.88 -19.48
CA ARG A 10 15.15 5.71 -20.79
C ARG A 10 14.87 4.24 -21.09
N LYS A 11 15.82 3.36 -20.77
CA LYS A 11 15.65 1.91 -20.94
C LYS A 11 14.56 1.36 -20.02
N LEU A 12 14.55 1.76 -18.74
CA LEU A 12 13.50 1.38 -17.78
C LEU A 12 12.11 1.83 -18.25
N ARG A 13 11.96 3.09 -18.70
CA ARG A 13 10.68 3.58 -19.25
C ARG A 13 10.22 2.83 -20.49
N LEU A 14 11.14 2.42 -21.37
CA LEU A 14 10.81 1.60 -22.55
C LEU A 14 10.33 0.20 -22.15
N ILE A 15 10.98 -0.42 -21.18
CA ILE A 15 10.57 -1.74 -20.65
C ILE A 15 9.18 -1.63 -20.03
N SER A 16 8.92 -0.63 -19.18
CA SER A 16 7.61 -0.45 -18.56
C SER A 16 6.51 -0.14 -19.59
N ARG A 17 6.80 0.64 -20.64
CA ARG A 17 5.84 0.87 -21.74
C ARG A 17 5.54 -0.40 -22.53
N TRP A 18 6.54 -1.23 -22.78
CA TRP A 18 6.35 -2.53 -23.43
C TRP A 18 5.51 -3.47 -22.56
N GLN A 19 5.75 -3.49 -21.25
CA GLN A 19 4.94 -4.25 -20.29
C GLN A 19 3.48 -3.79 -20.33
N VAL A 20 3.21 -2.48 -20.27
CA VAL A 20 1.85 -1.93 -20.38
C VAL A 20 1.16 -2.39 -21.66
N HIS A 21 1.85 -2.32 -22.81
CA HIS A 21 1.28 -2.77 -24.08
C HIS A 21 0.96 -4.27 -24.07
N ARG A 22 1.86 -5.10 -23.53
CA ARG A 22 1.69 -6.56 -23.49
C ARG A 22 0.55 -7.00 -22.56
N LEU A 23 0.43 -6.37 -21.39
CA LEU A 23 -0.49 -6.76 -20.33
C LEU A 23 -1.92 -6.24 -20.55
N ARG A 24 -2.06 -5.15 -21.31
CA ARG A 24 -3.35 -4.47 -21.48
C ARG A 24 -4.47 -5.35 -22.05
N PRO A 25 -4.28 -6.14 -23.12
CA PRO A 25 -5.35 -6.98 -23.64
C PRO A 25 -5.87 -7.99 -22.61
N GLY A 26 -4.97 -8.71 -21.92
CA GLY A 26 -5.38 -9.69 -20.91
C GLY A 26 -6.10 -9.04 -19.73
N ALA A 27 -5.61 -7.90 -19.26
CA ALA A 27 -6.29 -7.12 -18.23
C ALA A 27 -7.69 -6.65 -18.68
N GLU A 28 -7.83 -6.18 -19.92
CA GLU A 28 -9.13 -5.77 -20.48
C GLU A 28 -10.08 -6.96 -20.69
N ASP A 29 -9.54 -8.16 -20.91
CA ASP A 29 -10.29 -9.42 -21.06
C ASP A 29 -10.71 -10.07 -19.71
N GLY A 30 -10.31 -9.51 -18.57
CA GLY A 30 -10.69 -10.05 -17.24
C GLY A 30 -9.56 -10.67 -16.42
N ASP A 31 -8.34 -10.77 -16.96
CA ASP A 31 -7.24 -11.44 -16.27
C ASP A 31 -6.69 -10.57 -15.12
N LEU A 32 -6.91 -11.02 -13.89
CA LEU A 32 -6.52 -10.30 -12.68
C LEU A 32 -5.00 -10.23 -12.48
N ILE A 33 -4.25 -11.22 -12.96
CA ILE A 33 -2.78 -11.23 -12.89
C ILE A 33 -2.22 -10.19 -13.84
N ASP A 34 -2.74 -10.13 -15.06
CA ASP A 34 -2.35 -9.10 -16.03
C ASP A 34 -2.79 -7.70 -15.57
N ALA A 35 -3.98 -7.56 -14.97
CA ALA A 35 -4.45 -6.31 -14.37
C ALA A 35 -3.54 -5.82 -13.24
N PHE A 36 -3.17 -6.70 -12.31
CA PHE A 36 -2.26 -6.37 -11.21
C PHE A 36 -0.87 -5.96 -11.74
N ASN A 37 -0.32 -6.73 -12.66
CA ASN A 37 0.98 -6.43 -13.27
C ASN A 37 0.95 -5.14 -14.11
N LEU A 38 -0.19 -4.85 -14.75
CA LEU A 38 -0.41 -3.62 -15.50
C LEU A 38 -0.43 -2.43 -14.55
N ALA A 39 -1.10 -2.54 -13.40
CA ALA A 39 -1.09 -1.52 -12.35
C ALA A 39 0.34 -1.18 -11.89
N LEU A 40 1.14 -2.19 -11.58
CA LEU A 40 2.55 -2.03 -11.20
C LEU A 40 3.38 -1.34 -12.31
N ALA A 41 3.14 -1.67 -13.58
CA ALA A 41 3.85 -1.06 -14.70
C ALA A 41 3.45 0.41 -14.91
N LEU A 42 2.17 0.75 -14.72
CA LEU A 42 1.64 2.11 -14.79
C LEU A 42 2.16 2.97 -13.64
N GLU A 43 2.24 2.42 -12.43
CA GLU A 43 2.80 3.11 -11.27
C GLU A 43 4.29 3.46 -11.49
N ARG A 44 5.09 2.53 -12.04
CA ARG A 44 6.50 2.80 -12.40
C ARG A 44 6.65 3.93 -13.43
N LEU A 45 5.61 4.18 -14.22
CA LEU A 45 5.54 5.28 -15.18
C LEU A 45 4.95 6.58 -14.58
N ALA A 46 4.62 6.59 -13.28
CA ALA A 46 3.92 7.66 -12.58
C ALA A 46 2.54 7.99 -13.20
N LEU A 47 1.86 6.98 -13.73
CA LEU A 47 0.49 7.07 -14.24
C LEU A 47 -0.49 6.65 -13.13
N ASP A 48 -0.47 7.38 -12.02
CA ASP A 48 -1.13 7.00 -10.76
C ASP A 48 -2.63 6.76 -10.93
N ASP A 49 -3.36 7.60 -11.69
CA ASP A 49 -4.80 7.43 -11.90
C ASP A 49 -5.14 6.12 -12.64
N GLN A 50 -4.28 5.70 -13.58
CA GLN A 50 -4.48 4.44 -14.30
C GLN A 50 -4.08 3.25 -13.42
N ALA A 51 -2.99 3.35 -12.66
CA ALA A 51 -2.59 2.31 -11.71
C ALA A 51 -3.68 2.10 -10.65
N GLU A 52 -4.24 3.18 -10.11
CA GLU A 52 -5.33 3.15 -9.14
C GLU A 52 -6.54 2.38 -9.65
N TYR A 53 -6.93 2.60 -10.91
CA TYR A 53 -8.05 1.89 -11.52
C TYR A 53 -7.84 0.37 -11.49
N TRP A 54 -6.68 -0.10 -11.97
CA TRP A 54 -6.39 -1.53 -12.04
C TRP A 54 -6.17 -2.16 -10.65
N TYR A 55 -5.44 -1.49 -9.75
CA TYR A 55 -5.32 -1.99 -8.38
C TYR A 55 -6.67 -2.07 -7.68
N ARG A 56 -7.56 -1.08 -7.86
CA ARG A 56 -8.90 -1.11 -7.27
C ARG A 56 -9.68 -2.32 -7.75
N TRP A 57 -9.66 -2.58 -9.05
CA TRP A 57 -10.40 -3.71 -9.59
C TRP A 57 -9.93 -5.05 -9.02
N VAL A 58 -8.61 -5.26 -8.91
CA VAL A 58 -8.04 -6.48 -8.32
C VAL A 58 -8.28 -6.54 -6.81
N ALA A 59 -8.15 -5.42 -6.08
CA ALA A 59 -8.43 -5.36 -4.65
C ALA A 59 -9.91 -5.67 -4.33
N GLU A 60 -10.84 -5.27 -5.21
CA GLU A 60 -12.28 -5.55 -5.07
C GLU A 60 -12.62 -7.05 -5.19
N THR A 61 -11.72 -7.88 -5.74
CA THR A 61 -11.87 -9.35 -5.72
C THR A 61 -11.37 -10.01 -4.43
N GLY A 62 -10.89 -9.22 -3.46
CA GLY A 62 -10.34 -9.70 -2.19
C GLY A 62 -8.84 -9.96 -2.21
N ASP A 63 -8.14 -9.51 -3.25
CA ASP A 63 -6.68 -9.61 -3.30
C ASP A 63 -6.03 -8.61 -2.33
N ALA A 64 -5.37 -9.14 -1.30
CA ALA A 64 -4.78 -8.32 -0.25
C ALA A 64 -3.53 -7.56 -0.72
N GLU A 65 -2.74 -8.12 -1.64
CA GLU A 65 -1.55 -7.47 -2.18
C GLU A 65 -1.94 -6.24 -3.03
N ALA A 66 -2.97 -6.36 -3.86
CA ALA A 66 -3.55 -5.25 -4.60
C ALA A 66 -4.14 -4.19 -3.67
N ALA A 67 -4.79 -4.60 -2.57
CA ALA A 67 -5.29 -3.67 -1.56
C ALA A 67 -4.15 -2.91 -0.87
N CYS A 68 -3.05 -3.58 -0.53
CA CYS A 68 -1.86 -2.95 0.04
C CYS A 68 -1.25 -1.92 -0.92
N ASN A 69 -1.01 -2.29 -2.18
CA ASN A 69 -0.46 -1.40 -3.20
C ASN A 69 -1.38 -0.20 -3.48
N LEU A 70 -2.70 -0.42 -3.55
CA LEU A 70 -3.68 0.66 -3.65
C LEU A 70 -3.61 1.59 -2.43
N GLY A 71 -3.50 1.04 -1.22
CA GLY A 71 -3.36 1.80 0.02
C GLY A 71 -2.14 2.71 0.01
N LEU A 72 -0.98 2.17 -0.36
CA LEU A 72 0.29 2.91 -0.49
C LEU A 72 0.19 4.02 -1.55
N LEU A 73 -0.38 3.71 -2.72
CA LEU A 73 -0.61 4.69 -3.79
C LEU A 73 -1.49 5.86 -3.31
N LEU A 74 -2.57 5.56 -2.60
CA LEU A 74 -3.50 6.56 -2.04
C LEU A 74 -2.82 7.40 -0.95
N ALA A 75 -2.03 6.79 -0.07
CA ALA A 75 -1.30 7.50 0.97
C ALA A 75 -0.26 8.48 0.38
N ARG A 76 0.54 8.01 -0.59
CA ARG A 76 1.53 8.82 -1.32
C ARG A 76 0.89 10.02 -2.00
N THR A 77 -0.33 9.86 -2.51
CA THR A 77 -1.12 10.93 -3.15
C THR A 77 -1.97 11.74 -2.16
N LYS A 78 -1.65 11.68 -0.85
CA LYS A 78 -2.27 12.45 0.24
C LYS A 78 -3.77 12.19 0.41
N ARG A 79 -4.21 10.97 0.11
CA ARG A 79 -5.58 10.48 0.26
C ARG A 79 -5.69 9.44 1.38
N SER A 80 -5.11 9.75 2.55
CA SER A 80 -4.99 8.83 3.69
C SER A 80 -6.32 8.22 4.15
N ASN A 81 -7.42 8.98 4.15
CA ASN A 81 -8.75 8.44 4.50
C ASN A 81 -9.19 7.31 3.55
N LYS A 82 -8.88 7.42 2.26
CA LYS A 82 -9.18 6.37 1.27
C LYS A 82 -8.22 5.18 1.44
N ALA A 83 -6.94 5.45 1.71
CA ALA A 83 -5.95 4.42 1.99
C ALA A 83 -6.37 3.54 3.17
N LEU A 84 -6.70 4.15 4.31
CA LEU A 84 -7.15 3.44 5.52
C LEU A 84 -8.42 2.61 5.29
N LYS A 85 -9.33 3.06 4.42
CA LYS A 85 -10.52 2.28 4.07
C LYS A 85 -10.18 1.00 3.30
N VAL A 86 -9.29 1.10 2.32
CA VAL A 86 -8.86 -0.05 1.51
C VAL A 86 -8.07 -1.04 2.36
N LEU A 87 -7.05 -0.55 3.06
CA LEU A 87 -6.19 -1.33 3.94
C LEU A 87 -7.00 -2.00 5.07
N GLY A 88 -7.93 -1.25 5.66
CA GLY A 88 -8.78 -1.77 6.73
C GLY A 88 -9.69 -2.91 6.29
N THR A 89 -10.08 -2.98 5.01
CA THR A 89 -10.82 -4.14 4.49
C THR A 89 -9.93 -5.37 4.43
N ALA A 90 -8.72 -5.27 3.86
CA ALA A 90 -7.77 -6.39 3.79
C ALA A 90 -7.32 -6.85 5.19
N ALA A 91 -7.02 -5.92 6.09
CA ALA A 91 -6.68 -6.20 7.48
C ALA A 91 -7.79 -6.97 8.23
N LYS A 92 -9.06 -6.63 7.99
CA LYS A 92 -10.20 -7.36 8.57
C LYS A 92 -10.36 -8.78 8.01
N GLN A 93 -9.82 -9.04 6.83
CA GLN A 93 -9.75 -10.37 6.23
C GLN A 93 -8.54 -11.18 6.72
N GLY A 94 -7.70 -10.58 7.58
CA GLY A 94 -6.58 -11.26 8.23
C GLY A 94 -5.21 -10.92 7.66
N ASP A 95 -5.13 -9.97 6.73
CA ASP A 95 -3.86 -9.54 6.14
C ASP A 95 -3.07 -8.65 7.12
N SER A 96 -1.92 -9.15 7.58
CA SER A 96 -1.10 -8.46 8.57
C SER A 96 -0.40 -7.23 7.98
N ASP A 97 0.01 -7.31 6.71
CA ASP A 97 0.75 -6.27 6.02
C ASP A 97 -0.16 -5.04 5.79
N ALA A 98 -1.41 -5.26 5.40
CA ALA A 98 -2.41 -4.21 5.27
C ALA A 98 -2.66 -3.49 6.60
N ALA A 99 -2.70 -4.24 7.72
CA ALA A 99 -2.81 -3.66 9.04
C ALA A 99 -1.56 -2.85 9.41
N PHE A 100 -0.36 -3.36 9.10
CA PHE A 100 0.90 -2.65 9.34
C PHE A 100 0.96 -1.33 8.54
N ILE A 101 0.68 -1.37 7.24
CA ILE A 101 0.66 -0.19 6.37
C ILE A 101 -0.39 0.82 6.84
N ALA A 102 -1.55 0.37 7.34
CA ALA A 102 -2.54 1.28 7.93
C ALA A 102 -1.98 2.01 9.16
N GLY A 103 -1.16 1.34 9.96
CA GLY A 103 -0.39 1.93 11.06
C GLY A 103 0.56 3.02 10.57
N GLU A 104 1.35 2.75 9.53
CA GLU A 104 2.25 3.73 8.92
C GLU A 104 1.50 4.96 8.39
N VAL A 105 0.36 4.75 7.72
CA VAL A 105 -0.48 5.84 7.21
C VAL A 105 -1.01 6.73 8.35
N CYS A 106 -1.37 6.15 9.50
CA CYS A 106 -1.75 6.91 10.68
C CYS A 106 -0.56 7.66 11.31
N GLU A 107 0.64 7.09 11.32
CA GLU A 107 1.84 7.81 11.79
C GLU A 107 2.15 9.03 10.91
N GLU A 108 2.04 8.89 9.59
CA GLU A 108 2.27 9.99 8.65
C GLU A 108 1.28 11.15 8.82
N THR A 109 0.04 10.87 9.24
CA THR A 109 -0.98 11.90 9.53
C THR A 109 -0.93 12.41 10.96
N GLY A 110 -0.07 11.85 11.82
CA GLY A 110 0.06 12.20 13.23
C GLY A 110 -1.01 11.59 14.14
N ASP A 111 -1.84 10.68 13.63
CA ASP A 111 -2.83 9.93 14.40
C ASP A 111 -2.17 8.77 15.17
N ARG A 112 -1.56 9.11 16.31
CA ARG A 112 -0.87 8.14 17.17
C ARG A 112 -1.79 7.08 17.76
N VAL A 113 -3.06 7.42 17.98
CA VAL A 113 -4.04 6.47 18.55
C VAL A 113 -4.40 5.45 17.49
N GLY A 114 -4.81 5.90 16.30
CA GLY A 114 -5.10 5.01 15.18
C GLY A 114 -3.89 4.16 14.77
N ALA A 115 -2.68 4.74 14.76
CA ALA A 115 -1.46 3.99 14.43
C ALA A 115 -1.27 2.80 15.39
N ARG A 116 -1.43 3.02 16.70
CA ARG A 116 -1.34 1.94 17.69
C ARG A 116 -2.40 0.87 17.46
N GLU A 117 -3.65 1.25 17.23
CA GLU A 117 -4.74 0.29 17.00
C GLU A 117 -4.44 -0.63 15.80
N TRP A 118 -3.91 -0.06 14.71
CA TRP A 118 -3.50 -0.81 13.54
C TRP A 118 -2.29 -1.71 13.79
N TYR A 119 -1.26 -1.23 14.49
CA TYR A 119 -0.11 -2.06 14.85
C TYR A 119 -0.47 -3.18 15.85
N GLU A 120 -1.41 -2.95 16.77
CA GLU A 120 -1.94 -4.00 17.64
C GLU A 120 -2.66 -5.08 16.84
N LEU A 121 -3.46 -4.69 15.84
CA LEU A 121 -4.08 -5.62 14.92
C LEU A 121 -3.03 -6.40 14.11
N ALA A 122 -2.06 -5.73 13.51
CA ALA A 122 -1.00 -6.35 12.73
C ALA A 122 -0.19 -7.36 13.56
N ALA A 123 0.21 -6.97 14.78
CA ALA A 123 0.94 -7.85 15.69
C ALA A 123 0.10 -9.08 16.09
N ARG A 124 -1.21 -8.91 16.30
CA ARG A 124 -2.13 -10.03 16.56
C ARG A 124 -2.27 -10.98 15.37
N LEU A 125 -2.16 -10.46 14.15
CA LEU A 125 -2.14 -11.25 12.91
C LEU A 125 -0.78 -11.89 12.62
N GLY A 126 0.25 -11.58 13.41
CA GLY A 126 1.57 -12.20 13.33
C GLY A 126 2.69 -11.30 12.80
N ASP A 127 2.42 -10.01 12.57
CA ASP A 127 3.43 -9.07 12.09
C ASP A 127 4.51 -8.78 13.16
N ALA A 128 5.75 -9.16 12.85
CA ALA A 128 6.88 -9.02 13.78
C ALA A 128 7.37 -7.57 13.92
N ASP A 129 7.23 -6.75 12.88
CA ASP A 129 7.65 -5.35 12.89
C ASP A 129 6.66 -4.49 13.67
N ALA A 130 5.36 -4.76 13.56
CA ALA A 130 4.31 -4.20 14.42
C ALA A 130 4.57 -4.54 15.90
N ALA A 131 4.85 -5.82 16.22
CA ALA A 131 5.17 -6.24 17.57
C ALA A 131 6.42 -5.52 18.13
N LYS A 132 7.42 -5.29 17.29
CA LYS A 132 8.63 -4.53 17.64
C LYS A 132 8.33 -3.04 17.82
N TRP A 133 7.47 -2.47 16.98
CA TRP A 133 7.02 -1.08 17.11
C TRP A 133 6.30 -0.87 18.44
N LEU A 134 5.39 -1.77 18.85
CA LEU A 134 4.66 -1.69 20.11
C LEU A 134 5.57 -1.76 21.34
N LYS A 135 6.65 -2.56 21.30
CA LYS A 135 7.64 -2.62 22.38
C LYS A 135 8.43 -1.31 22.53
N ARG A 136 8.71 -0.63 21.40
CA ARG A 136 9.41 0.66 21.39
C ARG A 136 8.51 1.81 21.79
N ASN A 137 7.22 1.69 21.51
CA ASN A 137 6.20 2.66 21.81
C ASN A 137 5.21 2.05 22.82
N PRO A 138 5.54 1.97 24.12
CA PRO A 138 4.58 1.48 25.11
C PRO A 138 3.38 2.44 25.21
N PRO A 139 2.20 1.95 25.68
CA PRO A 139 1.09 2.82 26.00
C PRO A 139 1.56 3.90 26.96
N GLN A 140 1.19 5.16 26.69
CA GLN A 140 1.35 6.18 27.71
C GLN A 140 0.25 5.94 28.72
N ASP A 141 0.63 5.49 29.92
CA ASP A 141 -0.31 5.39 31.04
C ASP A 141 -1.06 6.72 31.14
N LYS A 142 -2.40 6.67 31.10
CA LYS A 142 -3.19 7.76 31.63
C LYS A 142 -2.72 7.91 33.07
N LYS A 143 -1.98 8.97 33.39
CA LYS A 143 -1.67 9.30 34.79
C LYS A 143 -2.95 9.07 35.59
N PRO A 144 -2.92 8.30 36.71
CA PRO A 144 -4.09 8.18 37.54
C PRO A 144 -4.55 9.61 37.83
N ALA A 145 -5.84 9.89 37.60
CA ALA A 145 -6.44 11.13 38.04
C ALA A 145 -6.16 11.20 39.54
N THR A 146 -5.17 11.99 39.92
CA THR A 146 -4.79 12.18 41.31
C THR A 146 -5.93 12.90 41.98
N GLY A 147 -6.61 12.19 42.87
CA GLY A 147 -7.35 12.72 44.04
C GLY A 147 -8.59 13.52 43.72
#